data_AF-A0A954Y302-F1
#
_entry.id   AF-A0A954Y302-F1
#
_cell.length_a   1.000
_cell.length_b   1.000
_cell.length_c   1.000
_cell.angle_alpha   90.00
_cell.angle_beta   90.00
_cell.angle_gamma   90.00
#
_symmetry.space_group_name_H-M   'P 1'
#
loop_
_entity.id
_entity.type
_entity.pdbx_description
1 polymer ?
#
loop_
_entity_poly.entity_id
_entity_poly.type
_entity_poly.pdbx_seq_one_letter_code
_entity_poly.pdbx_strand_id
1 'polypeptide(L)'
;MDDSWLPTLLATAWLTPLASFAFILFFGKHAGPHGRFAGTVATGAIVFSCVLSVVALFGVWLPNHELPEAHHGGHATQEDHDHGDSADHGDEAAAARSANPFLLASADRTAPLTLTAAEGDHAGGGPAAAQDEAPNPPPEALYGVFYNLVQFGNLKLDIGYYIDALTVTMFCVVTLIASCVHFYAIGYMHDELHEPYTDHEVTLSDGTHLVRKGRFYRFFQYLSLFCFSMLGIVIAGNLAMAFVFWELVGICSYFLIGFYIERHSASTAANKAFIVNRVGDFGMLIGMMALWASLGTFAFGDLQNDKGEIVEPGVFTQLHTEENHYALHPTESMEIEGARIVGKGEDGEPNHAGHWLLLIAGVGIFCGCVGKSAQFPLHVWLPDAMEGPTPVSAMIHAATMVSAGVFLVVRMFPLFYVAGEAAPGALTFVAFIGAFTAIFASTIAVAQWDIKRVLAYSTISQLGFMIAALGVGAYVAALFHLITHAFFKALLFLGSGSVIHGVEHGLHHVHEHGHGSHGHDSEHEHESAHQEGAPGESHTTRLLIPRPDGALDPEDPQDMRNM
;
A
#
# COMPACT_ATOMS: atom_id res chain seq x y z
N MET A 1 -27.65 13.76 0.51
CA MET A 1 -26.55 14.70 0.21
C MET A 1 -26.16 14.40 -1.22
N ASP A 2 -26.10 15.42 -2.06
CA ASP A 2 -25.83 15.21 -3.48
C ASP A 2 -24.31 15.12 -3.71
N ASP A 3 -23.90 14.55 -4.85
CA ASP A 3 -22.49 14.31 -5.20
C ASP A 3 -21.62 15.58 -5.22
N SER A 4 -22.24 16.75 -5.36
CA SER A 4 -21.59 18.05 -5.25
C SER A 4 -20.88 18.31 -3.91
N TRP A 5 -21.25 17.57 -2.85
CA TRP A 5 -20.60 17.68 -1.54
C TRP A 5 -19.28 16.89 -1.45
N LEU A 6 -19.07 15.87 -2.29
CA LEU A 6 -17.90 14.99 -2.23
C LEU A 6 -16.56 15.74 -2.32
N PRO A 7 -16.35 16.66 -3.29
CA PRO A 7 -15.09 17.39 -3.38
C PRO A 7 -14.79 18.20 -2.13
N THR A 8 -15.82 18.82 -1.53
CA THR A 8 -15.65 19.66 -0.33
C THR A 8 -15.36 18.81 0.90
N LEU A 9 -16.07 17.69 1.07
CA LEU A 9 -15.85 16.76 2.19
C LEU A 9 -14.44 16.16 2.13
N LEU A 10 -14.01 15.67 0.96
CA LEU A 10 -12.69 15.07 0.82
C LEU A 10 -11.56 16.12 0.86
N ALA A 11 -11.75 17.32 0.31
CA ALA A 11 -10.76 18.39 0.42
C ALA A 11 -10.58 18.86 1.87
N THR A 12 -11.67 19.02 2.63
CA THR A 12 -11.59 19.38 4.05
C THR A 12 -10.94 18.26 4.87
N ALA A 13 -11.28 17.01 4.60
CA ALA A 13 -10.64 15.85 5.23
C ALA A 13 -9.13 15.76 4.88
N TRP A 14 -8.75 16.11 3.65
CA TRP A 14 -7.37 16.11 3.18
C TRP A 14 -6.53 17.23 3.81
N LEU A 15 -7.07 18.43 3.95
CA LEU A 15 -6.35 19.59 4.50
C LEU A 15 -6.24 19.57 6.02
N THR A 16 -7.11 18.84 6.72
CA THR A 16 -7.12 18.81 8.19
C THR A 16 -5.81 18.28 8.81
N PRO A 17 -5.20 17.17 8.34
CA PRO A 17 -3.88 16.74 8.81
C PRO A 17 -2.77 17.75 8.53
N LEU A 18 -2.85 18.51 7.42
CA LEU A 18 -1.89 19.58 7.15
C LEU A 18 -2.03 20.73 8.15
N ALA A 19 -3.27 21.12 8.49
CA ALA A 19 -3.53 22.13 9.51
C ALA A 19 -2.99 21.68 10.89
N SER A 20 -3.17 20.41 11.24
CA SER A 20 -2.55 19.80 12.44
C SER A 20 -1.03 19.90 12.40
N PHE A 21 -0.40 19.50 11.30
CA PHE A 21 1.05 19.59 11.12
C PHE A 21 1.56 21.02 11.33
N ALA A 22 0.92 22.01 10.69
CA ALA A 22 1.29 23.41 10.80
C ALA A 22 1.12 23.92 12.25
N PHE A 23 0.02 23.56 12.91
CA PHE A 23 -0.20 23.91 14.31
C PHE A 23 0.91 23.34 15.22
N ILE A 24 1.26 22.06 15.07
CA ILE A 24 2.31 21.41 15.88
C ILE A 24 3.69 21.98 15.55
N LEU A 25 3.95 22.35 14.30
CA LEU A 25 5.22 22.99 13.90
C LEU A 25 5.45 24.30 14.65
N PHE A 26 4.44 25.17 14.75
CA PHE A 26 4.57 26.48 15.39
C PHE A 26 4.37 26.44 16.90
N PHE A 27 3.43 25.64 17.39
CA PHE A 27 2.99 25.66 18.79
C PHE A 27 3.30 24.38 19.55
N GLY A 28 3.68 23.27 18.90
CA GLY A 28 3.81 21.95 19.53
C GLY A 28 4.78 21.89 20.71
N LYS A 29 5.87 22.65 20.67
CA LYS A 29 6.83 22.75 21.79
C LYS A 29 6.26 23.48 23.02
N HIS A 30 5.34 24.42 22.80
CA HIS A 30 4.76 25.27 23.84
C HIS A 30 3.35 24.83 24.25
N ALA A 31 2.74 23.92 23.49
CA ALA A 31 1.40 23.45 23.69
C ALA A 31 1.37 22.31 24.72
N GLY A 32 1.17 22.69 25.98
CA GLY A 32 0.94 21.77 27.10
C GLY A 32 2.23 21.21 27.75
N PRO A 33 2.10 20.52 28.90
CA PRO A 33 3.24 19.89 29.56
C PRO A 33 3.84 18.82 28.67
N HIS A 34 5.13 18.93 28.36
CA HIS A 34 5.91 17.96 27.60
C HIS A 34 5.37 17.61 26.20
N GLY A 35 4.55 18.49 25.59
CA GLY A 35 4.05 18.30 24.22
C GLY A 35 2.90 17.30 24.07
N ARG A 36 2.24 16.87 25.18
CA ARG A 36 1.07 15.97 25.14
C ARG A 36 -0.06 16.48 24.24
N PHE A 37 -0.23 17.80 24.16
CA PHE A 37 -1.28 18.42 23.35
C PHE A 37 -1.08 18.17 21.85
N ALA A 38 0.17 17.98 21.40
CA ALA A 38 0.43 17.66 19.99
C ALA A 38 -0.20 16.32 19.59
N GLY A 39 -0.14 15.31 20.46
CA GLY A 39 -0.78 14.02 20.24
C GLY A 39 -2.30 14.13 20.13
N THR A 40 -2.92 14.92 21.01
CA THR A 40 -4.38 15.13 20.96
C THR A 40 -4.83 15.92 19.74
N VAL A 41 -4.06 16.93 19.31
CA VAL A 41 -4.38 17.71 18.10
C VAL A 41 -4.27 16.85 16.85
N ALA A 42 -3.16 16.11 16.69
CA ALA A 42 -2.97 15.22 15.55
C ALA A 42 -4.04 14.12 15.49
N THR A 43 -4.35 13.50 16.63
CA THR A 43 -5.37 12.46 16.70
C THR A 43 -6.76 13.02 16.42
N GLY A 44 -7.12 14.17 16.99
CA GLY A 44 -8.40 14.83 16.72
C GLY A 44 -8.56 15.21 15.25
N ALA A 45 -7.49 15.71 14.62
CA ALA A 45 -7.46 16.06 13.21
C ALA A 45 -7.71 14.86 12.29
N ILE A 46 -7.00 13.74 12.51
CA ILE A 46 -7.19 12.56 11.64
C ILE A 46 -8.53 11.86 11.88
N VAL A 47 -9.04 11.86 13.13
CA VAL A 47 -10.38 11.33 13.44
C VAL A 47 -11.46 12.18 12.77
N PHE A 48 -11.31 13.51 12.76
CA PHE A 48 -12.20 14.38 12.00
C PHE A 48 -12.16 14.06 10.50
N SER A 49 -10.98 13.90 9.92
CA SER A 49 -10.83 13.44 8.53
C SER A 49 -11.49 12.08 8.27
N CYS A 50 -11.40 11.15 9.22
CA CYS A 50 -12.05 9.84 9.14
C CYS A 50 -13.58 9.93 9.20
N VAL A 51 -14.13 10.81 10.04
CA VAL A 51 -15.58 11.02 10.08
C VAL A 51 -16.06 11.59 8.75
N LEU A 52 -15.35 12.59 8.20
CA LEU A 52 -15.70 13.17 6.90
C LEU A 52 -15.58 12.15 5.76
N SER A 53 -14.57 11.28 5.76
CA SER A 53 -14.41 10.24 4.73
C SER A 53 -15.48 9.15 4.83
N VAL A 54 -15.89 8.76 6.05
CA VAL A 54 -17.01 7.84 6.28
C VAL A 54 -18.33 8.46 5.81
N VAL A 55 -18.56 9.75 6.09
CA VAL A 55 -19.73 10.48 5.57
C VAL A 55 -19.68 10.56 4.04
N ALA A 56 -18.52 10.79 3.44
CA ALA A 56 -18.37 10.79 1.99
C ALA A 56 -18.72 9.42 1.38
N LEU A 57 -18.23 8.31 1.97
CA LEU A 57 -18.49 6.96 1.47
C LEU A 57 -19.94 6.50 1.70
N PHE A 58 -20.41 6.51 2.94
CA PHE A 58 -21.70 5.94 3.31
C PHE A 58 -22.87 6.94 3.22
N GLY A 59 -22.60 8.23 3.35
CA GLY A 59 -23.62 9.29 3.35
C GLY A 59 -23.85 9.95 2.00
N VAL A 60 -22.90 9.84 1.07
CA VAL A 60 -22.99 10.45 -0.28
C VAL A 60 -22.77 9.42 -1.37
N TRP A 61 -21.62 8.74 -1.41
CA TRP A 61 -21.27 7.86 -2.53
C TRP A 61 -22.20 6.65 -2.68
N LEU A 62 -22.31 5.80 -1.64
CA LEU A 62 -23.12 4.58 -1.68
C LEU A 62 -24.63 4.82 -1.91
N PRO A 63 -25.25 5.87 -1.34
CA PRO A 63 -26.65 6.18 -1.65
C PRO A 63 -26.90 6.65 -3.09
N ASN A 64 -25.91 7.29 -3.73
CA ASN A 64 -26.07 7.89 -5.06
C ASN A 64 -25.59 6.99 -6.20
N HIS A 65 -24.79 5.95 -5.89
CA HIS A 65 -24.25 5.02 -6.87
C HIS A 65 -24.62 3.58 -6.50
N GLU A 66 -25.52 2.98 -7.27
CA GLU A 66 -25.95 1.60 -7.06
C GLU A 66 -24.79 0.63 -7.30
N LEU A 67 -24.65 -0.35 -6.41
CA LEU A 67 -23.71 -1.45 -6.60
C LEU A 67 -24.23 -2.31 -7.77
N PRO A 68 -23.40 -2.65 -8.77
CA PRO A 68 -23.82 -3.55 -9.83
C PRO A 68 -24.38 -4.84 -9.22
N GLU A 69 -25.63 -5.18 -9.53
CA GLU A 69 -26.19 -6.46 -9.09
C GLU A 69 -25.28 -7.58 -9.60
N ALA A 70 -24.85 -8.44 -8.70
CA ALA A 70 -24.14 -9.64 -9.11
C ALA A 70 -25.13 -10.50 -9.90
N HIS A 71 -25.05 -10.47 -11.23
CA HIS A 71 -25.78 -11.40 -12.08
C HIS A 71 -25.29 -12.81 -11.74
N HIS A 72 -25.99 -13.46 -10.81
CA HIS A 72 -25.96 -14.90 -10.68
C HIS A 72 -26.49 -15.44 -12.01
N GLY A 73 -25.58 -15.90 -12.88
CA GLY A 73 -25.94 -16.59 -14.10
C GLY A 73 -26.95 -17.68 -13.75
N GLY A 74 -28.19 -17.48 -14.18
CA GLY A 74 -29.23 -18.47 -14.04
C GLY A 74 -28.80 -19.70 -14.81
N HIS A 75 -28.45 -20.76 -14.10
CA HIS A 75 -28.47 -22.09 -14.68
C HIS A 75 -29.91 -22.37 -15.11
N ALA A 76 -30.21 -22.09 -16.38
CA ALA A 76 -31.37 -22.65 -17.04
C ALA A 76 -31.16 -24.17 -17.03
N THR A 77 -31.85 -24.84 -16.11
CA THR A 77 -32.05 -26.29 -16.18
C THR A 77 -32.86 -26.57 -17.43
N GLN A 78 -32.17 -26.94 -18.50
CA GLN A 78 -32.79 -27.55 -19.66
C GLN A 78 -33.15 -28.98 -19.26
N GLU A 79 -34.40 -29.16 -18.83
CA GLU A 79 -35.02 -30.48 -18.66
C GLU A 79 -35.23 -31.09 -20.05
N ASP A 80 -34.26 -31.90 -20.50
CA ASP A 80 -34.48 -32.83 -21.60
C ASP A 80 -35.27 -34.04 -21.06
N HIS A 81 -36.55 -34.06 -21.39
CA HIS A 81 -37.37 -35.27 -21.36
C HIS A 81 -37.01 -36.16 -22.55
N ASP A 82 -36.42 -37.33 -22.33
CA ASP A 82 -36.86 -38.56 -23.01
C ASP A 82 -36.45 -39.86 -22.27
N HIS A 83 -37.31 -40.86 -22.42
CA HIS A 83 -37.36 -42.21 -21.83
C HIS A 83 -36.17 -43.13 -22.21
N GLY A 84 -35.79 -44.23 -21.54
CA GLY A 84 -36.33 -45.03 -20.44
C GLY A 84 -35.47 -46.32 -20.27
N ASP A 85 -35.82 -47.14 -19.26
CA ASP A 85 -35.32 -48.50 -18.92
C ASP A 85 -33.83 -48.64 -18.48
N SER A 86 -33.43 -49.44 -17.49
CA SER A 86 -34.07 -50.43 -16.60
C SER A 86 -33.03 -50.88 -15.54
N ALA A 87 -33.50 -51.29 -14.34
CA ALA A 87 -32.90 -52.20 -13.32
C ALA A 87 -31.40 -52.01 -12.90
N ASP A 88 -30.95 -52.08 -11.65
CA ASP A 88 -31.26 -53.03 -10.58
C ASP A 88 -30.48 -52.65 -9.28
N HIS A 89 -31.03 -53.05 -8.12
CA HIS A 89 -30.46 -53.29 -6.77
C HIS A 89 -29.38 -52.42 -6.08
N GLY A 90 -29.64 -52.09 -4.79
CA GLY A 90 -28.61 -52.13 -3.72
C GLY A 90 -28.78 -51.14 -2.57
N ASP A 91 -28.96 -51.67 -1.36
CA ASP A 91 -29.24 -51.01 -0.07
C ASP A 91 -28.16 -50.08 0.54
N GLU A 92 -28.67 -49.21 1.43
CA GLU A 92 -28.11 -48.68 2.69
C GLU A 92 -26.69 -48.05 2.75
N ALA A 93 -26.63 -46.77 3.16
CA ALA A 93 -26.25 -46.35 4.52
C ALA A 93 -25.67 -44.93 4.55
N ALA A 94 -26.11 -44.17 5.54
CA ALA A 94 -25.78 -42.77 5.78
C ALA A 94 -24.30 -42.51 6.14
N ALA A 95 -23.73 -41.42 5.62
CA ALA A 95 -22.63 -40.71 6.27
C ALA A 95 -22.65 -39.22 5.89
N ALA A 96 -23.02 -38.39 6.87
CA ALA A 96 -22.84 -36.95 6.82
C ALA A 96 -21.34 -36.60 6.73
N ARG A 97 -20.95 -35.79 5.74
CA ARG A 97 -19.74 -34.97 5.77
C ARG A 97 -19.97 -33.67 5.00
N SER A 98 -19.84 -32.55 5.72
CA SER A 98 -19.71 -31.22 5.15
C SER A 98 -18.51 -31.17 4.20
N ALA A 99 -18.73 -30.70 2.97
CA ALA A 99 -17.67 -30.49 1.99
C ALA A 99 -17.48 -28.99 1.73
N ASN A 100 -16.29 -28.51 2.09
CA ASN A 100 -15.77 -27.17 1.79
C ASN A 100 -15.58 -26.97 0.28
N PRO A 101 -15.84 -25.76 -0.26
CA PRO A 101 -15.59 -25.44 -1.66
C PRO A 101 -14.21 -24.79 -1.82
N PHE A 102 -13.14 -25.58 -1.75
CA PHE A 102 -11.82 -25.12 -2.21
C PHE A 102 -10.97 -26.33 -2.59
N LEU A 103 -11.20 -26.88 -3.78
CA LEU A 103 -10.29 -27.79 -4.48
C LEU A 103 -10.87 -28.10 -5.86
N LEU A 104 -10.28 -27.52 -6.90
CA LEU A 104 -10.00 -28.19 -8.17
C LEU A 104 -9.18 -27.26 -9.06
N ALA A 105 -7.86 -27.36 -8.88
CA ALA A 105 -6.90 -27.08 -9.92
C ALA A 105 -6.17 -28.40 -10.20
N SER A 106 -6.38 -29.00 -11.37
CA SER A 106 -5.37 -29.84 -12.04
C SER A 106 -5.79 -30.30 -13.44
N ALA A 107 -4.83 -30.17 -14.37
CA ALA A 107 -4.62 -30.92 -15.62
C ALA A 107 -5.62 -30.65 -16.75
N ASP A 108 -5.24 -30.49 -18.02
CA ASP A 108 -4.08 -31.03 -18.73
C ASP A 108 -3.73 -30.17 -19.98
N ARG A 109 -2.46 -30.20 -20.40
CA ARG A 109 -1.97 -29.60 -21.66
C ARG A 109 -1.97 -30.69 -22.74
N THR A 110 -2.41 -30.41 -23.98
CA THR A 110 -1.68 -30.67 -25.25
C THR A 110 -2.59 -30.65 -26.51
N ALA A 111 -2.12 -29.91 -27.52
CA ALA A 111 -2.26 -30.13 -28.98
C ALA A 111 -3.57 -29.79 -29.74
N PRO A 112 -3.46 -29.44 -31.05
CA PRO A 112 -4.35 -28.52 -31.75
C PRO A 112 -5.28 -29.21 -32.76
N LEU A 113 -6.46 -28.64 -33.04
CA LEU A 113 -7.29 -29.08 -34.16
C LEU A 113 -8.01 -27.91 -34.83
N THR A 114 -7.53 -27.59 -36.03
CA THR A 114 -8.27 -26.97 -37.14
C THR A 114 -9.41 -27.89 -37.59
N LEU A 115 -10.62 -27.36 -37.77
CA LEU A 115 -11.68 -27.87 -38.66
C LEU A 115 -12.57 -26.67 -39.04
N THR A 116 -12.30 -26.07 -40.20
CA THR A 116 -13.11 -26.13 -41.43
C THR A 116 -14.49 -25.48 -41.32
N ALA A 117 -14.62 -24.37 -42.04
CA ALA A 117 -15.89 -23.78 -42.45
C ALA A 117 -16.76 -24.81 -43.18
N ALA A 118 -18.04 -24.83 -42.85
CA ALA A 118 -19.10 -25.34 -43.69
C ALA A 118 -20.30 -24.40 -43.56
N GLU A 119 -20.56 -23.67 -44.64
CA GLU A 119 -21.79 -22.92 -44.86
C GLU A 119 -22.99 -23.89 -44.87
N GLY A 120 -24.04 -23.53 -44.14
CA GLY A 120 -25.31 -24.23 -44.08
C GLY A 120 -26.44 -23.22 -43.88
N ASP A 121 -27.01 -22.81 -44.99
CA ASP A 121 -28.08 -21.83 -45.16
C ASP A 121 -29.42 -22.41 -44.67
N HIS A 122 -30.00 -21.85 -43.60
CA HIS A 122 -31.40 -22.12 -43.22
C HIS A 122 -32.06 -20.87 -42.63
N ALA A 123 -32.89 -20.24 -43.45
CA ALA A 123 -33.85 -19.21 -43.07
C ALA A 123 -35.02 -19.80 -42.28
N GLY A 124 -35.32 -19.24 -41.10
CA GLY A 124 -36.51 -19.59 -40.32
C GLY A 124 -36.69 -18.73 -39.06
N GLY A 125 -37.50 -17.66 -39.17
CA GLY A 125 -38.27 -17.01 -38.10
C GLY A 125 -37.61 -16.77 -36.74
N GLY A 126 -36.97 -15.62 -36.55
CA GLY A 126 -36.44 -15.20 -35.25
C GLY A 126 -37.54 -14.83 -34.24
N PRO A 127 -37.48 -15.32 -33.00
CA PRO A 127 -38.20 -14.70 -31.88
C PRO A 127 -37.53 -13.36 -31.54
N ALA A 128 -38.35 -12.38 -31.15
CA ALA A 128 -37.97 -11.00 -30.87
C ALA A 128 -36.72 -10.93 -29.98
N ALA A 129 -35.74 -10.14 -30.42
CA ALA A 129 -34.55 -9.80 -29.66
C ALA A 129 -34.96 -9.37 -28.24
N ALA A 130 -34.58 -10.16 -27.24
CA ALA A 130 -34.41 -9.65 -25.91
C ALA A 130 -33.42 -8.48 -26.05
N GLN A 131 -33.88 -7.27 -25.71
CA GLN A 131 -32.99 -6.16 -25.52
C GLN A 131 -32.10 -6.56 -24.34
N ASP A 132 -30.86 -6.97 -24.63
CA ASP A 132 -29.82 -6.98 -23.62
C ASP A 132 -29.75 -5.55 -23.09
N GLU A 133 -30.31 -5.32 -21.91
CA GLU A 133 -30.11 -4.08 -21.18
C GLU A 133 -28.59 -3.93 -21.01
N ALA A 134 -28.05 -2.89 -21.63
CA ALA A 134 -26.64 -2.53 -21.49
C ALA A 134 -26.28 -2.49 -20.00
N PRO A 135 -25.11 -3.01 -19.59
CA PRO A 135 -24.67 -2.91 -18.20
C PRO A 135 -24.76 -1.45 -17.78
N ASN A 136 -25.35 -1.18 -16.61
CA ASN A 136 -25.42 0.18 -16.06
C ASN A 136 -24.04 0.84 -16.19
N PRO A 137 -23.96 2.08 -16.76
CA PRO A 137 -22.68 2.75 -16.90
C PRO A 137 -22.03 2.87 -15.52
N PRO A 138 -20.72 2.63 -15.41
CA PRO A 138 -20.01 2.79 -14.16
C PRO A 138 -20.23 4.21 -13.64
N PRO A 139 -20.26 4.38 -12.30
CA PRO A 139 -20.52 5.67 -11.68
C PRO A 139 -19.58 6.75 -12.22
N GLU A 140 -20.15 7.86 -12.70
CA GLU A 140 -19.42 8.95 -13.35
C GLU A 140 -18.42 9.56 -12.35
N ALA A 141 -17.12 9.54 -12.70
CA ALA A 141 -16.10 10.08 -11.81
C ALA A 141 -16.21 11.61 -11.75
N LEU A 142 -16.14 12.17 -10.54
CA LEU A 142 -16.14 13.62 -10.33
C LEU A 142 -14.71 14.14 -10.38
N TYR A 143 -14.43 15.04 -11.30
CA TYR A 143 -13.12 15.68 -11.42
C TYR A 143 -13.24 17.19 -11.53
N GLY A 144 -12.18 17.89 -11.13
CA GLY A 144 -12.16 19.35 -11.15
C GLY A 144 -10.82 19.93 -10.74
N VAL A 145 -10.66 21.24 -10.95
CA VAL A 145 -9.43 21.97 -10.65
C VAL A 145 -9.69 22.98 -9.53
N PHE A 146 -8.88 22.92 -8.47
CA PHE A 146 -8.88 23.93 -7.42
C PHE A 146 -8.07 25.16 -7.82
N TYR A 147 -6.88 24.94 -8.38
CA TYR A 147 -5.94 26.00 -8.69
C TYR A 147 -4.97 25.60 -9.80
N ASN A 148 -4.78 26.46 -10.80
CA ASN A 148 -3.74 26.29 -11.81
C ASN A 148 -2.39 26.76 -11.24
N LEU A 149 -1.43 25.84 -11.10
CA LEU A 149 -0.15 26.13 -10.47
C LEU A 149 0.80 26.79 -11.47
N VAL A 150 0.98 26.16 -12.64
CA VAL A 150 1.87 26.64 -13.70
C VAL A 150 1.35 26.24 -15.07
N GLN A 151 1.45 27.15 -16.03
CA GLN A 151 1.22 26.88 -17.44
C GLN A 151 2.47 27.25 -18.26
N PHE A 152 3.14 26.25 -18.84
CA PHE A 152 4.26 26.42 -19.76
C PHE A 152 3.84 26.02 -21.18
N GLY A 153 3.34 26.98 -21.96
CA GLY A 153 2.79 26.70 -23.28
C GLY A 153 1.63 25.72 -23.19
N ASN A 154 1.83 24.50 -23.70
CA ASN A 154 0.82 23.43 -23.67
C ASN A 154 0.89 22.56 -22.41
N LEU A 155 1.91 22.69 -21.58
CA LEU A 155 2.00 21.96 -20.31
C LEU A 155 1.24 22.73 -19.23
N LYS A 156 0.12 22.17 -18.76
CA LYS A 156 -0.64 22.67 -17.61
C LYS A 156 -0.39 21.78 -16.41
N LEU A 157 -0.02 22.39 -15.29
CA LEU A 157 0.12 21.73 -13.99
C LEU A 157 -0.91 22.34 -13.03
N ASP A 158 -1.89 21.52 -12.67
CA ASP A 158 -3.03 21.92 -11.85
C ASP A 158 -3.02 21.21 -10.49
N ILE A 159 -3.57 21.86 -9.47
CA ILE A 159 -4.00 21.22 -8.24
C ILE A 159 -5.48 20.90 -8.43
N GLY A 160 -5.79 19.62 -8.67
CA GLY A 160 -7.14 19.15 -8.94
C GLY A 160 -7.49 17.89 -8.16
N TYR A 161 -8.72 17.44 -8.32
CA TYR A 161 -9.22 16.21 -7.71
C TYR A 161 -9.79 15.28 -8.78
N TYR A 162 -9.70 13.98 -8.52
CA TYR A 162 -10.40 12.95 -9.27
C TYR A 162 -11.02 11.96 -8.27
N ILE A 163 -12.34 11.91 -8.20
CA ILE A 163 -13.12 11.20 -7.20
C ILE A 163 -13.97 10.15 -7.91
N ASP A 164 -13.61 8.89 -7.66
CA ASP A 164 -14.29 7.68 -8.10
C ASP A 164 -14.43 6.71 -6.92
N ALA A 165 -15.02 5.52 -7.17
CA ALA A 165 -15.19 4.48 -6.16
C ALA A 165 -13.86 4.08 -5.49
N LEU A 166 -12.77 4.01 -6.28
CA LEU A 166 -11.42 3.71 -5.80
C LEU A 166 -10.94 4.79 -4.81
N THR A 167 -11.12 6.07 -5.17
CA THR A 167 -10.74 7.22 -4.34
C THR A 167 -11.48 7.21 -3.02
N VAL A 168 -12.82 7.19 -3.06
CA VAL A 168 -13.64 7.30 -1.85
C VAL A 168 -13.38 6.13 -0.90
N THR A 169 -13.26 4.91 -1.44
CA THR A 169 -12.96 3.72 -0.65
C THR A 169 -11.58 3.79 -0.01
N MET A 170 -10.53 4.07 -0.80
CA MET A 170 -9.17 4.14 -0.27
C MET A 170 -8.97 5.32 0.68
N PHE A 171 -9.63 6.45 0.45
CA PHE A 171 -9.57 7.61 1.35
C PHE A 171 -10.17 7.24 2.72
N CYS A 172 -11.30 6.52 2.74
CA CYS A 172 -11.89 5.99 3.97
C CYS A 172 -10.96 4.99 4.67
N VAL A 173 -10.38 4.04 3.94
CA VAL A 173 -9.45 3.04 4.51
C VAL A 173 -8.22 3.69 5.12
N VAL A 174 -7.60 4.65 4.41
CA VAL A 174 -6.39 5.37 4.88
C VAL A 174 -6.69 6.15 6.15
N THR A 175 -7.77 6.94 6.16
CA THR A 175 -8.14 7.76 7.34
C THR A 175 -8.54 6.92 8.54
N LEU A 176 -9.21 5.78 8.33
CA LEU A 176 -9.60 4.86 9.40
C LEU A 176 -8.38 4.20 10.05
N ILE A 177 -7.49 3.62 9.25
CA ILE A 177 -6.26 3.00 9.77
C ILE A 177 -5.37 4.05 10.43
N ALA A 178 -5.23 5.23 9.80
CA ALA A 178 -4.46 6.32 10.39
C ALA A 178 -5.01 6.74 11.76
N SER A 179 -6.33 6.80 11.92
CA SER A 179 -6.97 7.09 13.22
C SER A 179 -6.61 6.04 14.27
N CYS A 180 -6.72 4.75 13.95
CA CYS A 180 -6.32 3.66 14.85
C CYS A 180 -4.84 3.75 15.25
N VAL A 181 -3.96 4.02 14.29
CA VAL A 181 -2.51 4.17 14.54
C VAL A 181 -2.23 5.39 15.43
N HIS A 182 -2.91 6.52 15.24
CA HIS A 182 -2.74 7.70 16.08
C HIS A 182 -3.16 7.42 17.53
N PHE A 183 -4.30 6.77 17.75
CA PHE A 183 -4.73 6.36 19.09
C PHE A 183 -3.71 5.43 19.75
N TYR A 184 -3.24 4.42 19.02
CA TYR A 184 -2.24 3.48 19.52
C TYR A 184 -0.91 4.20 19.86
N ALA A 185 -0.48 5.12 19.01
CA ALA A 185 0.78 5.85 19.18
C ALA A 185 0.82 6.72 20.44
N ILE A 186 -0.33 7.20 20.96
CA ILE A 186 -0.38 7.96 22.21
C ILE A 186 0.14 7.12 23.38
N GLY A 187 -0.26 5.84 23.43
CA GLY A 187 0.19 4.91 24.46
C GLY A 187 1.61 4.42 24.20
N TYR A 188 1.89 4.01 22.95
CA TYR A 188 3.19 3.43 22.60
C TYR A 188 4.36 4.42 22.75
N MET A 189 4.14 5.71 22.46
CA MET A 189 5.17 6.75 22.57
C MET A 189 5.16 7.46 23.92
N HIS A 190 4.54 6.88 24.96
CA HIS A 190 4.41 7.55 26.26
C HIS A 190 5.76 7.90 26.89
N ASP A 191 6.78 7.07 26.70
CA ASP A 191 8.11 7.30 27.27
C ASP A 191 8.79 8.55 26.71
N GLU A 192 8.49 8.92 25.46
CA GLU A 192 8.97 10.15 24.82
C GLU A 192 8.35 11.44 25.39
N LEU A 193 7.43 11.34 26.35
CA LEU A 193 6.91 12.47 27.12
C LEU A 193 7.78 12.81 28.34
N HIS A 194 8.60 11.89 28.81
CA HIS A 194 9.42 12.11 30.00
C HIS A 194 10.68 12.91 29.64
N GLU A 195 11.01 13.89 30.47
CA GLU A 195 12.29 14.61 30.39
C GLU A 195 13.04 14.46 31.72
N PRO A 196 14.30 14.01 31.70
CA PRO A 196 15.07 13.55 30.54
C PRO A 196 14.66 12.15 30.03
N TYR A 197 14.77 11.92 28.73
CA TYR A 197 14.62 10.60 28.09
C TYR A 197 15.98 9.95 27.94
N THR A 198 16.14 8.71 28.41
CA THR A 198 17.37 7.92 28.28
C THR A 198 17.18 6.86 27.20
N ASP A 199 17.98 6.91 26.14
CA ASP A 199 18.00 5.87 25.11
C ASP A 199 19.01 4.79 25.48
N HIS A 200 18.51 3.64 25.93
CA HIS A 200 19.35 2.52 26.33
C HIS A 200 20.09 1.84 25.16
N GLU A 201 19.65 2.06 23.92
CA GLU A 201 20.28 1.46 22.74
C GLU A 201 21.50 2.22 22.23
N VAL A 202 21.75 3.44 22.74
CA VAL A 202 22.88 4.27 22.33
C VAL A 202 23.84 4.42 23.50
N THR A 203 25.03 3.83 23.38
CA THR A 203 26.13 3.98 24.34
C THR A 203 27.15 5.01 23.84
N LEU A 204 27.48 5.96 24.72
CA LEU A 204 28.48 7.00 24.47
C LEU A 204 29.89 6.45 24.70
N SER A 205 30.91 7.19 24.25
CA SER A 205 32.33 6.82 24.39
C SER A 205 32.80 6.68 25.85
N ASP A 206 32.05 7.24 26.80
CA ASP A 206 32.26 7.14 28.23
C ASP A 206 31.53 5.96 28.89
N GLY A 207 30.82 5.14 28.11
CA GLY A 207 30.04 4.00 28.58
C GLY A 207 28.65 4.35 29.12
N THR A 208 28.26 5.63 29.11
CA THR A 208 26.92 6.06 29.55
C THR A 208 25.89 5.95 28.43
N HIS A 209 24.60 5.88 28.79
CA HIS A 209 23.51 5.92 27.82
C HIS A 209 23.18 7.34 27.39
N LEU A 210 22.70 7.50 26.16
CA LEU A 210 22.33 8.79 25.62
C LEU A 210 21.12 9.38 26.39
N VAL A 211 21.33 10.54 27.01
CA VAL A 211 20.26 11.32 27.64
C VAL A 211 19.89 12.50 26.76
N ARG A 212 18.62 12.58 26.34
CA ARG A 212 18.09 13.64 25.48
C ARG A 212 16.71 14.12 25.92
N LYS A 213 16.19 15.14 25.23
CA LYS A 213 14.79 15.57 25.40
C LYS A 213 13.84 14.66 24.64
N GLY A 214 12.64 14.48 25.19
CA GLY A 214 11.54 13.79 24.54
C GLY A 214 11.12 14.46 23.23
N ARG A 215 10.78 13.65 22.21
CA ARG A 215 10.41 14.11 20.86
C ARG A 215 8.96 13.79 20.51
N PHE A 216 8.10 13.58 21.51
CA PHE A 216 6.69 13.21 21.33
C PHE A 216 5.94 14.11 20.32
N TYR A 217 6.06 15.44 20.44
CA TYR A 217 5.38 16.36 19.52
C TYR A 217 5.88 16.24 18.07
N ARG A 218 7.18 15.95 17.85
CA ARG A 218 7.75 15.76 16.50
C ARG A 218 7.25 14.49 15.85
N PHE A 219 7.02 13.44 16.64
CA PHE A 219 6.45 12.20 16.14
C PHE A 219 5.07 12.43 15.53
N PHE A 220 4.15 13.05 16.28
CA PHE A 220 2.80 13.36 15.79
C PHE A 220 2.76 14.43 14.70
N GLN A 221 3.76 15.32 14.68
CA GLN A 221 3.97 16.24 13.55
C GLN A 221 4.26 15.45 12.26
N TYR A 222 5.25 14.56 12.27
CA TYR A 222 5.59 13.76 11.09
C TYR A 222 4.46 12.82 10.69
N LEU A 223 3.73 12.25 11.65
CA LEU A 223 2.58 11.39 11.39
C LEU A 223 1.45 12.16 10.68
N SER A 224 1.17 13.40 11.10
CA SER A 224 0.18 14.28 10.45
C SER A 224 0.58 14.61 9.01
N LEU A 225 1.87 14.94 8.79
CA LEU A 225 2.39 15.23 7.45
C LEU A 225 2.33 14.00 6.54
N PHE A 226 2.58 12.81 7.10
CA PHE A 226 2.49 11.56 6.37
C PHE A 226 1.05 11.26 5.94
N CYS A 227 0.06 11.46 6.80
CA CYS A 227 -1.35 11.34 6.43
C CYS A 227 -1.76 12.35 5.35
N PHE A 228 -1.38 13.62 5.48
CA PHE A 228 -1.64 14.63 4.46
C PHE A 228 -1.08 14.21 3.09
N SER A 229 0.16 13.72 3.08
CA SER A 229 0.81 13.31 1.84
C SER A 229 0.15 12.10 1.19
N MET A 230 -0.22 11.07 1.97
CA MET A 230 -0.91 9.91 1.42
C MET A 230 -2.32 10.25 0.89
N LEU A 231 -3.11 11.04 1.64
CA LEU A 231 -4.43 11.47 1.17
C LEU A 231 -4.34 12.31 -0.11
N GLY A 232 -3.24 13.07 -0.26
CA GLY A 232 -2.91 13.79 -1.49
C GLY A 232 -2.70 12.89 -2.70
N ILE A 233 -2.07 11.72 -2.55
CA ILE A 233 -1.96 10.72 -3.63
C ILE A 233 -3.33 10.18 -4.02
N VAL A 234 -4.17 9.89 -3.04
CA VAL A 234 -5.49 9.25 -3.27
C VAL A 234 -6.42 10.20 -4.03
N ILE A 235 -6.49 11.47 -3.64
CA ILE A 235 -7.39 12.46 -4.25
C ILE A 235 -6.84 13.10 -5.54
N ALA A 236 -5.56 12.91 -5.87
CA ALA A 236 -4.88 13.62 -6.95
C ALA A 236 -5.67 13.59 -8.26
N GLY A 237 -5.93 14.78 -8.84
CA GLY A 237 -6.63 14.91 -10.12
C GLY A 237 -5.77 14.66 -11.36
N ASN A 238 -4.46 14.58 -11.19
CA ASN A 238 -3.50 14.38 -12.28
C ASN A 238 -2.24 13.67 -11.78
N LEU A 239 -1.51 13.05 -12.71
CA LEU A 239 -0.33 12.27 -12.41
C LEU A 239 0.83 13.12 -11.85
N ALA A 240 0.93 14.40 -12.23
CA ALA A 240 1.96 15.29 -11.71
C ALA A 240 1.74 15.63 -10.22
N MET A 241 0.51 15.92 -9.83
CA MET A 241 0.11 16.09 -8.43
C MET A 241 0.34 14.80 -7.64
N ALA A 242 -0.04 13.64 -8.20
CA ALA A 242 0.22 12.35 -7.58
C ALA A 242 1.73 12.17 -7.34
N PHE A 243 2.60 12.52 -8.30
CA PHE A 243 4.05 12.48 -8.15
C PHE A 243 4.58 13.43 -7.06
N VAL A 244 4.08 14.66 -6.96
CA VAL A 244 4.47 15.58 -5.87
C VAL A 244 4.16 14.97 -4.50
N PHE A 245 2.99 14.37 -4.34
CA PHE A 245 2.63 13.68 -3.09
C PHE A 245 3.38 12.36 -2.91
N TRP A 246 3.75 11.70 -4.00
CA TRP A 246 4.60 10.50 -4.00
C TRP A 246 6.00 10.77 -3.40
N GLU A 247 6.61 11.88 -3.80
CA GLU A 247 7.85 12.41 -3.22
C GLU A 247 7.65 12.71 -1.72
N LEU A 248 6.57 13.44 -1.41
CA LEU A 248 6.29 13.89 -0.05
C LEU A 248 6.09 12.69 0.91
N VAL A 249 5.38 11.64 0.48
CA VAL A 249 5.25 10.38 1.21
C VAL A 249 6.63 9.76 1.48
N GLY A 250 7.54 9.81 0.51
CA GLY A 250 8.93 9.33 0.66
C GLY A 250 9.75 10.14 1.67
N ILE A 251 9.59 11.46 1.67
CA ILE A 251 10.25 12.35 2.65
C ILE A 251 9.69 12.11 4.05
N CYS A 252 8.37 11.96 4.18
CA CYS A 252 7.74 11.65 5.45
C CYS A 252 8.19 10.30 6.01
N SER A 253 8.28 9.27 5.16
CA SER A 253 8.79 7.96 5.58
C SER A 253 10.25 8.03 6.03
N TYR A 254 11.08 8.87 5.38
CA TYR A 254 12.46 9.07 5.80
C TYR A 254 12.54 9.61 7.23
N PHE A 255 11.73 10.63 7.56
CA PHE A 255 11.69 11.20 8.91
C PHE A 255 11.14 10.24 9.97
N LEU A 256 10.19 9.38 9.60
CA LEU A 256 9.56 8.44 10.53
C LEU A 256 10.40 7.18 10.76
N ILE A 257 11.04 6.62 9.72
CA ILE A 257 11.98 5.49 9.86
C ILE A 257 13.21 5.95 10.65
N GLY A 258 13.77 7.12 10.28
CA GLY A 258 14.92 7.71 10.93
C GLY A 258 14.58 8.52 12.19
N PHE A 259 13.45 8.27 12.84
CA PHE A 259 13.02 9.07 14.00
C PHE A 259 14.07 9.08 15.12
N TYR A 260 14.66 7.92 15.38
CA TYR A 260 15.80 7.75 16.29
C TYR A 260 17.13 8.02 15.57
N ILE A 261 17.37 9.27 15.17
CA ILE A 261 18.57 9.69 14.41
C ILE A 261 19.89 9.29 15.05
N GLU A 262 19.92 9.13 16.36
CA GLU A 262 21.10 8.81 17.14
C GLU A 262 21.50 7.32 17.01
N ARG A 263 20.56 6.47 16.58
CA ARG A 263 20.81 5.06 16.27
C ARG A 263 21.34 4.94 14.84
N HIS A 264 22.54 4.37 14.70
CA HIS A 264 23.15 4.19 13.38
C HIS A 264 22.32 3.26 12.48
N SER A 265 21.67 2.23 13.05
CA SER A 265 20.76 1.34 12.31
C SER A 265 19.56 2.10 11.72
N ALA A 266 18.87 2.91 12.52
CA ALA A 266 17.71 3.70 12.08
C ALA A 266 18.09 4.73 11.00
N SER A 267 19.21 5.44 11.18
CA SER A 267 19.68 6.42 10.19
C SER A 267 20.08 5.78 8.85
N THR A 268 20.76 4.63 8.89
CA THR A 268 21.13 3.90 7.67
C THR A 268 19.92 3.27 6.98
N ALA A 269 18.96 2.75 7.75
CA ALA A 269 17.68 2.27 7.23
C ALA A 269 16.88 3.37 6.53
N ALA A 270 16.77 4.55 7.15
CA ALA A 270 16.08 5.69 6.56
C ALA A 270 16.73 6.12 5.23
N ASN A 271 18.06 6.24 5.20
CA ASN A 271 18.81 6.57 3.98
C ASN A 271 18.58 5.51 2.89
N LYS A 272 18.63 4.21 3.25
CA LYS A 272 18.37 3.11 2.31
C LYS A 272 16.96 3.20 1.72
N ALA A 273 15.94 3.40 2.56
CA ALA A 273 14.57 3.58 2.11
C ALA A 273 14.42 4.78 1.17
N PHE A 274 15.02 5.91 1.49
CA PHE A 274 14.95 7.09 0.64
C PHE A 274 15.60 6.84 -0.74
N ILE A 275 16.83 6.32 -0.75
CA ILE A 275 17.61 6.09 -1.98
C ILE A 275 16.94 5.05 -2.88
N VAL A 276 16.50 3.92 -2.33
CA VAL A 276 15.89 2.84 -3.12
C VAL A 276 14.58 3.29 -3.75
N ASN A 277 13.77 4.08 -3.03
CA ASN A 277 12.56 4.68 -3.60
C ASN A 277 12.92 5.68 -4.72
N ARG A 278 13.92 6.55 -4.53
CA ARG A 278 14.39 7.48 -5.58
C ARG A 278 14.74 6.81 -6.89
N VAL A 279 15.32 5.61 -6.85
CA VAL A 279 15.64 4.85 -8.07
C VAL A 279 14.37 4.48 -8.85
N GLY A 280 13.32 4.04 -8.16
CA GLY A 280 12.02 3.79 -8.79
C GLY A 280 11.39 5.07 -9.32
N ASP A 281 11.49 6.15 -8.55
CA ASP A 281 10.87 7.44 -8.86
C ASP A 281 11.51 8.11 -10.08
N PHE A 282 12.80 7.87 -10.33
CA PHE A 282 13.45 8.24 -11.59
C PHE A 282 12.83 7.53 -12.79
N GLY A 283 12.50 6.24 -12.67
CA GLY A 283 11.77 5.49 -13.68
C GLY A 283 10.37 6.04 -13.92
N MET A 284 9.66 6.39 -12.83
CA MET A 284 8.33 7.01 -12.92
C MET A 284 8.37 8.35 -13.65
N LEU A 285 9.40 9.17 -13.39
CA LEU A 285 9.58 10.44 -14.07
C LEU A 285 9.75 10.27 -15.59
N ILE A 286 10.52 9.26 -16.02
CA ILE A 286 10.65 8.91 -17.45
C ILE A 286 9.28 8.49 -18.01
N GLY A 287 8.55 7.64 -17.30
CA GLY A 287 7.22 7.18 -17.71
C GLY A 287 6.22 8.34 -17.84
N MET A 288 6.24 9.28 -16.90
CA MET A 288 5.43 10.50 -16.96
C MET A 288 5.77 11.35 -18.17
N MET A 289 7.06 11.57 -18.47
CA MET A 289 7.45 12.35 -19.64
C MET A 289 7.04 11.65 -20.95
N ALA A 290 7.13 10.32 -21.01
CA ALA A 290 6.65 9.55 -22.16
C ALA A 290 5.12 9.63 -22.32
N LEU A 291 4.36 9.57 -21.21
CA LEU A 291 2.91 9.74 -21.21
C LEU A 291 2.50 11.13 -21.70
N TRP A 292 3.18 12.17 -21.23
CA TRP A 292 2.91 13.53 -21.69
C TRP A 292 3.31 13.74 -23.14
N ALA A 293 4.41 13.12 -23.59
CA ALA A 293 4.80 13.16 -25.00
C ALA A 293 3.76 12.48 -25.91
N SER A 294 3.11 11.40 -25.46
CA SER A 294 2.06 10.73 -26.23
C SER A 294 0.70 11.45 -26.17
N LEU A 295 0.18 11.71 -24.96
CA LEU A 295 -1.19 12.20 -24.72
C LEU A 295 -1.30 13.72 -24.54
N GLY A 296 -0.19 14.41 -24.26
CA GLY A 296 -0.16 15.86 -24.09
C GLY A 296 -0.73 16.39 -22.77
N THR A 297 -1.22 15.53 -21.88
CA THR A 297 -1.84 15.90 -20.60
C THR A 297 -1.42 14.97 -19.45
N PHE A 298 -1.50 15.48 -18.23
CA PHE A 298 -1.36 14.69 -16.99
C PHE A 298 -2.69 14.48 -16.28
N ALA A 299 -3.76 15.16 -16.68
CA ALA A 299 -5.06 15.13 -16.04
C ALA A 299 -5.72 13.76 -16.22
N PHE A 300 -6.26 13.18 -15.14
CA PHE A 300 -6.94 11.89 -15.23
C PHE A 300 -8.28 12.00 -15.95
N GLY A 301 -9.12 12.94 -15.51
CA GLY A 301 -10.39 13.29 -16.16
C GLY A 301 -10.25 14.48 -17.11
N ASP A 302 -11.34 14.80 -17.81
CA ASP A 302 -11.36 15.89 -18.78
C ASP A 302 -11.23 17.27 -18.12
N LEU A 303 -10.69 18.23 -18.84
CA LEU A 303 -10.72 19.63 -18.42
C LEU A 303 -11.96 20.28 -19.02
N GLN A 304 -12.95 20.56 -18.17
CA GLN A 304 -14.17 21.27 -18.56
C GLN A 304 -14.03 22.78 -18.32
N ASN A 305 -14.70 23.60 -19.14
CA ASN A 305 -14.85 25.04 -18.88
C ASN A 305 -15.97 25.31 -17.87
N ASP A 306 -16.13 26.58 -17.45
CA ASP A 306 -17.19 27.03 -16.54
C ASP A 306 -18.62 26.75 -17.04
N LYS A 307 -18.79 26.33 -18.30
CA LYS A 307 -20.08 25.96 -18.93
C LYS A 307 -20.28 24.45 -19.06
N GLY A 308 -19.34 23.62 -18.57
CA GLY A 308 -19.39 22.16 -18.66
C GLY A 308 -19.00 21.59 -20.02
N GLU A 309 -18.43 22.40 -20.92
CA GLU A 309 -17.93 21.92 -22.21
C GLU A 309 -16.51 21.38 -22.03
N ILE A 310 -16.21 20.22 -22.62
CA ILE A 310 -14.87 19.61 -22.60
C ILE A 310 -13.92 20.46 -23.44
N VAL A 311 -12.92 21.07 -22.79
CA VAL A 311 -11.89 21.90 -23.42
C VAL A 311 -10.69 21.06 -23.84
N GLU A 312 -10.25 20.13 -22.98
CA GLU A 312 -9.14 19.21 -23.25
C GLU A 312 -9.47 17.83 -22.68
N PRO A 313 -9.37 16.74 -23.47
CA PRO A 313 -9.66 15.41 -22.98
C PRO A 313 -8.57 14.93 -22.03
N GLY A 314 -8.97 14.25 -20.95
CA GLY A 314 -8.11 13.65 -19.94
C GLY A 314 -7.44 12.37 -20.43
N VAL A 315 -6.50 11.86 -19.62
CA VAL A 315 -5.78 10.60 -19.89
C VAL A 315 -6.76 9.45 -20.04
N PHE A 316 -7.79 9.34 -19.19
CA PHE A 316 -8.71 8.21 -19.25
C PHE A 316 -9.63 8.27 -20.46
N THR A 317 -10.21 9.43 -20.77
CA THR A 317 -11.02 9.62 -21.99
C THR A 317 -10.22 9.32 -23.26
N GLN A 318 -8.94 9.69 -23.31
CA GLN A 318 -8.06 9.38 -24.45
C GLN A 318 -7.63 7.91 -24.54
N LEU A 319 -7.73 7.14 -23.45
CA LEU A 319 -7.34 5.73 -23.39
C LEU A 319 -8.55 4.77 -23.41
N HIS A 320 -9.77 5.29 -23.32
CA HIS A 320 -11.00 4.50 -23.39
C HIS A 320 -11.45 4.30 -24.85
N THR A 321 -12.03 3.15 -25.18
CA THR A 321 -12.72 2.90 -26.46
C THR A 321 -14.24 2.83 -26.23
N GLU A 322 -15.03 3.32 -27.19
CA GLU A 322 -16.52 3.40 -27.07
C GLU A 322 -17.20 2.02 -26.91
N GLU A 323 -16.53 0.90 -27.22
CA GLU A 323 -17.05 -0.47 -27.04
C GLU A 323 -16.64 -1.16 -25.72
N ASN A 324 -15.74 -0.58 -24.90
CA ASN A 324 -15.13 -1.31 -23.77
C ASN A 324 -15.53 -0.80 -22.38
N HIS A 325 -16.76 -1.13 -21.99
CA HIS A 325 -16.98 -1.54 -20.60
C HIS A 325 -16.42 -2.95 -20.40
N TYR A 326 -15.13 -3.05 -20.05
CA TYR A 326 -14.46 -4.25 -19.51
C TYR A 326 -14.62 -5.59 -20.27
N ALA A 327 -14.94 -5.58 -21.58
CA ALA A 327 -15.13 -6.82 -22.33
C ALA A 327 -13.78 -7.45 -22.77
N LEU A 328 -13.57 -8.70 -22.34
CA LEU A 328 -12.44 -9.59 -22.63
C LEU A 328 -12.51 -10.18 -24.06
N HIS A 329 -12.60 -9.34 -25.09
CA HIS A 329 -12.40 -9.80 -26.47
C HIS A 329 -11.41 -8.89 -27.22
N PRO A 330 -10.36 -9.48 -27.83
CA PRO A 330 -9.47 -8.73 -28.71
C PRO A 330 -10.24 -8.45 -29.99
N THR A 331 -10.87 -7.28 -30.07
CA THR A 331 -11.47 -6.79 -31.31
C THR A 331 -10.52 -5.81 -31.97
N GLU A 332 -10.33 -5.96 -33.28
CA GLU A 332 -9.43 -5.15 -34.12
C GLU A 332 -9.89 -3.69 -34.17
N SER A 333 -9.53 -2.86 -33.18
CA SER A 333 -9.24 -1.41 -33.31
C SER A 333 -9.15 -0.73 -31.95
N MET A 334 -7.95 -0.70 -31.38
CA MET A 334 -7.57 0.44 -30.54
C MET A 334 -7.36 1.64 -31.48
N GLU A 335 -8.42 2.34 -31.86
CA GLU A 335 -8.28 3.66 -32.47
C GLU A 335 -8.00 4.68 -31.35
N ILE A 336 -6.73 5.00 -31.17
CA ILE A 336 -6.32 6.16 -30.39
C ILE A 336 -6.65 7.40 -31.24
N GLU A 337 -7.92 7.81 -31.26
CA GLU A 337 -8.37 8.91 -32.12
C GLU A 337 -7.84 10.30 -31.70
N GLY A 338 -7.24 10.43 -30.51
CA GLY A 338 -6.95 11.73 -29.90
C GLY A 338 -5.52 12.03 -29.45
N ALA A 339 -4.58 11.08 -29.49
CA ALA A 339 -3.24 11.35 -28.94
C ALA A 339 -2.33 12.05 -29.96
N ARG A 340 -1.62 13.10 -29.53
CA ARG A 340 -0.78 13.98 -30.37
C ARG A 340 0.27 13.25 -31.23
N ILE A 341 0.74 12.08 -30.79
CA ILE A 341 1.67 11.21 -31.53
C ILE A 341 1.06 9.81 -31.74
N VAL A 342 -0.26 9.69 -31.70
CA VAL A 342 -0.96 8.47 -32.09
C VAL A 342 -2.11 8.75 -33.07
N GLY A 343 -2.00 9.85 -33.83
CA GLY A 343 -2.72 9.98 -35.08
C GLY A 343 -2.25 8.90 -36.07
N LYS A 344 -3.17 8.49 -36.97
CA LYS A 344 -2.89 7.64 -38.14
C LYS A 344 -1.57 8.08 -38.77
N GLY A 345 -0.64 7.14 -38.96
CA GLY A 345 0.58 7.42 -39.73
C GLY A 345 0.18 8.04 -41.08
N GLU A 346 1.06 8.85 -41.66
CA GLU A 346 0.90 9.20 -43.08
C GLU A 346 0.64 7.88 -43.83
N ASP A 347 -0.52 7.80 -44.50
CA ASP A 347 -1.02 6.64 -45.26
C ASP A 347 -1.68 5.46 -44.50
N GLY A 348 -2.14 5.66 -43.25
CA GLY A 348 -2.95 4.63 -42.56
C GLY A 348 -2.13 3.47 -41.97
N GLU A 349 -0.80 3.59 -41.96
CA GLU A 349 0.12 2.70 -41.26
C GLU A 349 0.04 2.93 -39.73
N PRO A 350 0.17 1.87 -38.91
CA PRO A 350 0.14 1.98 -37.46
C PRO A 350 1.28 2.86 -36.94
N ASN A 351 0.95 3.80 -36.05
CA ASN A 351 1.92 4.71 -35.48
C ASN A 351 2.82 4.01 -34.44
N HIS A 352 3.88 3.36 -34.93
CA HIS A 352 4.82 2.63 -34.09
C HIS A 352 5.45 3.51 -33.00
N ALA A 353 5.72 4.78 -33.28
CA ALA A 353 6.35 5.69 -32.32
C ALA A 353 5.44 5.96 -31.10
N GLY A 354 4.13 6.16 -31.34
CA GLY A 354 3.13 6.34 -30.28
C GLY A 354 3.00 5.11 -29.37
N HIS A 355 2.96 3.91 -29.96
CA HIS A 355 2.91 2.65 -29.22
C HIS A 355 4.13 2.44 -28.31
N TRP A 356 5.33 2.71 -28.83
CA TRP A 356 6.56 2.63 -28.03
C TRP A 356 6.57 3.64 -26.88
N LEU A 357 6.06 4.86 -27.08
CA LEU A 357 5.96 5.86 -26.02
C LEU A 357 4.97 5.43 -24.92
N LEU A 358 3.82 4.84 -25.28
CA LEU A 358 2.87 4.31 -24.30
C LEU A 358 3.43 3.12 -23.52
N LEU A 359 4.20 2.25 -24.17
CA LEU A 359 4.93 1.19 -23.48
C LEU A 359 5.94 1.74 -22.47
N ILE A 360 6.75 2.72 -22.89
CA ILE A 360 7.71 3.40 -22.01
C ILE A 360 6.99 4.11 -20.87
N ALA A 361 5.83 4.71 -21.12
CA ALA A 361 4.98 5.31 -20.11
C ALA A 361 4.53 4.30 -19.06
N GLY A 362 3.95 3.18 -19.50
CA GLY A 362 3.50 2.10 -18.61
C GLY A 362 4.65 1.52 -17.79
N VAL A 363 5.73 1.07 -18.43
CA VAL A 363 6.90 0.48 -17.74
C VAL A 363 7.55 1.50 -16.80
N GLY A 364 7.72 2.75 -17.23
CA GLY A 364 8.29 3.81 -16.41
C GLY A 364 7.46 4.08 -15.16
N ILE A 365 6.15 4.25 -15.29
CA ILE A 365 5.24 4.44 -14.14
C ILE A 365 5.29 3.21 -13.21
N PHE A 366 5.34 2.00 -13.77
CA PHE A 366 5.48 0.79 -12.98
C PHE A 366 6.80 0.72 -12.20
N CYS A 367 7.92 1.23 -12.73
CA CYS A 367 9.19 1.32 -11.99
C CYS A 367 9.06 2.13 -10.69
N GLY A 368 8.28 3.21 -10.68
CA GLY A 368 7.94 3.93 -9.45
C GLY A 368 7.17 3.05 -8.47
N CYS A 369 6.15 2.36 -8.98
CA CYS A 369 5.33 1.45 -8.19
C CYS A 369 6.18 0.34 -7.54
N VAL A 370 7.12 -0.26 -8.30
CA VAL A 370 8.08 -1.28 -7.82
C VAL A 370 8.88 -0.77 -6.62
N GLY A 371 9.33 0.49 -6.64
CA GLY A 371 10.05 1.09 -5.51
C GLY A 371 9.18 1.16 -4.24
N LYS A 372 8.01 1.81 -4.35
CA LYS A 372 7.12 2.06 -3.20
C LYS A 372 6.45 0.81 -2.64
N SER A 373 6.02 -0.11 -3.50
CA SER A 373 5.41 -1.39 -3.07
C SER A 373 6.45 -2.50 -2.82
N ALA A 374 7.73 -2.13 -2.75
CA ALA A 374 8.85 -3.02 -2.40
C ALA A 374 8.87 -4.30 -3.25
N GLN A 375 8.63 -4.18 -4.56
CA GLN A 375 8.72 -5.31 -5.48
C GLN A 375 10.16 -5.61 -5.84
N PHE A 376 10.43 -6.82 -6.33
CA PHE A 376 11.73 -7.11 -6.92
C PHE A 376 11.98 -6.17 -8.12
N PRO A 377 13.17 -5.53 -8.22
CA PRO A 377 14.37 -5.69 -7.39
C PRO A 377 14.53 -4.70 -6.22
N LEU A 378 13.62 -3.74 -6.04
CA LEU A 378 13.73 -2.62 -5.10
C LEU A 378 13.13 -2.90 -3.70
N HIS A 379 13.07 -4.15 -3.28
CA HIS A 379 12.41 -4.58 -2.03
C HIS A 379 13.24 -4.40 -0.75
N VAL A 380 14.56 -4.23 -0.89
CA VAL A 380 15.56 -4.35 0.20
C VAL A 380 15.41 -3.34 1.34
N TRP A 381 14.67 -2.25 1.13
CA TRP A 381 14.52 -1.21 2.14
C TRP A 381 13.44 -1.53 3.18
N LEU A 382 12.42 -2.31 2.81
CA LEU A 382 11.23 -2.50 3.64
C LEU A 382 11.52 -3.29 4.93
N PRO A 383 12.35 -4.36 4.94
CA PRO A 383 12.71 -5.04 6.19
C PRO A 383 13.51 -4.15 7.15
N ASP A 384 14.35 -3.26 6.64
CA ASP A 384 15.15 -2.34 7.45
C ASP A 384 14.34 -1.16 7.97
N ALA A 385 13.23 -0.81 7.30
CA ALA A 385 12.30 0.20 7.79
C ALA A 385 11.71 -0.16 9.17
N MET A 386 11.86 -1.41 9.63
CA MET A 386 11.44 -1.89 10.95
C MET A 386 12.27 -1.34 12.12
N GLU A 387 13.37 -0.63 11.84
CA GLU A 387 14.11 0.18 12.83
C GLU A 387 13.28 1.39 13.34
N GLY A 388 12.27 1.80 12.59
CA GLY A 388 11.35 2.86 13.01
C GLY A 388 10.43 2.43 14.16
N PRO A 389 9.76 3.38 14.83
CA PRO A 389 8.77 3.08 15.86
C PRO A 389 7.63 2.20 15.31
N THR A 390 7.13 1.24 16.09
CA THR A 390 6.12 0.28 15.61
C THR A 390 4.83 0.91 15.04
N PRO A 391 4.29 2.03 15.56
CA PRO A 391 3.14 2.70 14.93
C PRO A 391 3.45 3.18 13.50
N VAL A 392 4.70 3.53 13.20
CA VAL A 392 5.15 3.89 11.84
C VAL A 392 5.09 2.66 10.94
N SER A 393 5.60 1.52 11.40
CA SER A 393 5.55 0.27 10.65
C SER A 393 4.11 -0.11 10.29
N ALA A 394 3.18 -0.01 11.25
CA ALA A 394 1.76 -0.24 10.99
C ALA A 394 1.23 0.68 9.87
N MET A 395 1.57 1.97 9.88
CA MET A 395 1.08 2.91 8.88
C MET A 395 1.71 2.68 7.50
N ILE A 396 3.04 2.53 7.42
CA ILE A 396 3.80 2.33 6.18
C ILE A 396 3.35 1.06 5.45
N HIS A 397 3.10 -0.03 6.19
CA HIS A 397 2.81 -1.35 5.62
C HIS A 397 1.34 -1.62 5.35
N ALA A 398 0.43 -0.94 6.05
CA ALA A 398 -0.99 -1.21 5.91
C ALA A 398 -1.65 -0.35 4.82
N ALA A 399 -1.63 0.97 5.00
CA ALA A 399 -2.53 1.86 4.28
C ALA A 399 -1.83 2.90 3.41
N THR A 400 -0.53 3.14 3.63
CA THR A 400 0.13 4.32 3.06
C THR A 400 1.15 3.96 1.98
N MET A 401 2.43 3.95 2.33
CA MET A 401 3.55 3.95 1.40
C MET A 401 3.52 2.78 0.43
N VAL A 402 3.37 1.55 0.94
CA VAL A 402 3.39 0.36 0.09
C VAL A 402 2.12 0.20 -0.73
N SER A 403 0.99 0.62 -0.16
CA SER A 403 -0.33 0.62 -0.80
C SER A 403 -0.43 1.67 -1.90
N ALA A 404 0.32 2.78 -1.82
CA ALA A 404 0.39 3.79 -2.88
C ALA A 404 0.90 3.19 -4.21
N GLY A 405 1.87 2.26 -4.14
CA GLY A 405 2.36 1.51 -5.29
C GLY A 405 1.25 0.73 -5.99
N VAL A 406 0.49 -0.07 -5.24
CA VAL A 406 -0.63 -0.87 -5.78
C VAL A 406 -1.76 0.04 -6.26
N PHE A 407 -2.12 1.06 -5.47
CA PHE A 407 -3.14 2.04 -5.80
C PHE A 407 -2.89 2.71 -7.15
N LEU A 408 -1.64 3.14 -7.42
CA LEU A 408 -1.31 3.79 -8.68
C LEU A 408 -1.41 2.83 -9.86
N VAL A 409 -1.03 1.55 -9.69
CA VAL A 409 -1.22 0.53 -10.74
C VAL A 409 -2.70 0.28 -11.02
N VAL A 410 -3.55 0.22 -9.99
CA VAL A 410 -5.02 0.10 -10.15
C VAL A 410 -5.57 1.34 -10.87
N ARG A 411 -5.19 2.55 -10.45
CA ARG A 411 -5.63 3.82 -11.05
C ARG A 411 -5.22 3.92 -12.51
N MET A 412 -3.99 3.54 -12.84
CA MET A 412 -3.44 3.59 -14.19
C MET A 412 -3.68 2.29 -14.96
N PHE A 413 -4.58 1.42 -14.50
CA PHE A 413 -4.87 0.16 -15.17
C PHE A 413 -5.27 0.32 -16.65
N PRO A 414 -6.07 1.34 -17.06
CA PRO A 414 -6.32 1.60 -18.48
C PRO A 414 -5.05 1.78 -19.31
N LEU A 415 -4.04 2.49 -18.78
CA LEU A 415 -2.75 2.66 -19.45
C LEU A 415 -2.01 1.33 -19.56
N PHE A 416 -1.98 0.52 -18.51
CA PHE A 416 -1.31 -0.78 -18.51
C PHE A 416 -1.96 -1.77 -19.48
N TYR A 417 -3.29 -1.72 -19.60
CA TYR A 417 -4.05 -2.51 -20.55
C TYR A 417 -3.72 -2.14 -22.00
N VAL A 418 -3.82 -0.84 -22.33
CA VAL A 418 -3.46 -0.32 -23.67
C VAL A 418 -2.00 -0.59 -24.03
N ALA A 419 -1.08 -0.43 -23.07
CA ALA A 419 0.32 -0.77 -23.27
C ALA A 419 0.55 -2.28 -23.52
N GLY A 420 -0.30 -3.15 -22.93
CA GLY A 420 -0.27 -4.59 -23.14
C GLY A 420 -0.71 -5.01 -24.55
N GLU A 421 -1.70 -4.32 -25.12
CA GLU A 421 -2.12 -4.51 -26.51
C GLU A 421 -1.06 -4.00 -27.49
N ALA A 422 -0.45 -2.84 -27.19
CA ALA A 422 0.62 -2.27 -28.01
C ALA A 422 1.89 -3.12 -28.05
N ALA A 423 2.21 -3.80 -26.93
CA ALA A 423 3.35 -4.70 -26.83
C ALA A 423 2.97 -5.94 -26.00
N PRO A 424 2.74 -7.09 -26.66
CA PRO A 424 2.46 -8.35 -25.99
C PRO A 424 3.57 -8.69 -24.99
N GLY A 425 3.30 -8.50 -23.70
CA GLY A 425 4.27 -8.72 -22.63
C GLY A 425 4.30 -7.68 -21.52
N ALA A 426 3.73 -6.47 -21.69
CA ALA A 426 3.76 -5.45 -20.64
C ALA A 426 3.02 -5.89 -19.36
N LEU A 427 1.79 -6.39 -19.50
CA LEU A 427 1.01 -6.95 -18.38
C LEU A 427 1.63 -8.25 -17.84
N THR A 428 2.16 -9.11 -18.73
CA THR A 428 2.89 -10.31 -18.34
C THR A 428 4.13 -9.99 -17.49
N PHE A 429 4.82 -8.89 -17.80
CA PHE A 429 5.96 -8.41 -17.01
C PHE A 429 5.53 -7.99 -15.61
N VAL A 430 4.43 -7.23 -15.48
CA VAL A 430 3.84 -6.88 -14.18
C VAL A 430 3.47 -8.14 -13.40
N ALA A 431 2.81 -9.11 -14.06
CA ALA A 431 2.40 -10.37 -13.46
C ALA A 431 3.62 -11.17 -12.94
N PHE A 432 4.67 -11.25 -13.75
CA PHE A 432 5.90 -11.96 -13.41
C PHE A 432 6.61 -11.32 -12.21
N ILE A 433 6.77 -9.99 -12.21
CA ILE A 433 7.40 -9.28 -11.09
C ILE A 433 6.62 -9.50 -9.79
N GLY A 434 5.29 -9.43 -9.84
CA GLY A 434 4.43 -9.68 -8.68
C GLY A 434 4.55 -11.13 -8.18
N ALA A 435 4.43 -12.11 -9.08
CA ALA A 435 4.48 -13.53 -8.72
C ALA A 435 5.86 -13.93 -8.17
N PHE A 436 6.93 -13.45 -8.79
CA PHE A 436 8.30 -13.66 -8.30
C PHE A 436 8.47 -13.06 -6.90
N THR A 437 8.06 -11.80 -6.71
CA THR A 437 8.14 -11.11 -5.41
C THR A 437 7.35 -11.86 -4.33
N ALA A 438 6.17 -12.38 -4.66
CA ALA A 438 5.32 -13.13 -3.74
C ALA A 438 6.03 -14.35 -3.15
N ILE A 439 6.61 -15.19 -4.01
CA ILE A 439 7.31 -16.44 -3.63
C ILE A 439 8.66 -16.16 -2.97
N PHE A 440 9.39 -15.18 -3.51
CA PHE A 440 10.71 -14.81 -3.00
C PHE A 440 10.61 -14.31 -1.55
N ALA A 441 9.69 -13.37 -1.27
CA ALA A 441 9.53 -12.81 0.05
C ALA A 441 8.94 -13.79 1.07
N SER A 442 8.01 -14.67 0.66
CA SER A 442 7.47 -15.69 1.56
C SER A 442 8.54 -16.66 2.04
N THR A 443 9.49 -17.03 1.18
CA THR A 443 10.59 -17.94 1.54
C THR A 443 11.52 -17.30 2.58
N ILE A 444 11.82 -16.01 2.43
CA ILE A 444 12.67 -15.28 3.38
C ILE A 444 11.96 -15.11 4.73
N ALA A 445 10.65 -14.85 4.73
CA ALA A 445 9.85 -14.66 5.93
C ALA A 445 9.93 -15.85 6.91
N VAL A 446 9.99 -17.09 6.39
CA VAL A 446 10.08 -18.31 7.20
C VAL A 446 11.40 -18.40 7.96
N ALA A 447 12.46 -17.76 7.47
CA ALA A 447 13.78 -17.75 8.08
C ALA A 447 14.06 -16.49 8.92
N GLN A 448 13.04 -15.66 9.18
CA GLN A 448 13.19 -14.47 10.03
C GLN A 448 12.85 -14.79 11.48
N TRP A 449 13.68 -14.27 12.40
CA TRP A 449 13.50 -14.39 13.85
C TRP A 449 12.82 -13.14 14.43
N ASP A 450 13.11 -11.94 13.90
CA ASP A 450 12.46 -10.69 14.34
C ASP A 450 11.00 -10.60 13.86
N ILE A 451 10.07 -10.41 14.81
CA ILE A 451 8.62 -10.35 14.55
C ILE A 451 8.25 -9.25 13.56
N LYS A 452 8.89 -8.08 13.61
CA LYS A 452 8.60 -6.97 12.69
C LYS A 452 9.10 -7.28 11.28
N ARG A 453 10.27 -7.93 11.14
CA ARG A 453 10.83 -8.36 9.85
C ARG A 453 10.00 -9.47 9.21
N VAL A 454 9.51 -10.45 9.98
CA VAL A 454 8.54 -11.45 9.49
C VAL A 454 7.31 -10.75 8.90
N LEU A 455 6.77 -9.75 9.62
CA LEU A 455 5.63 -8.97 9.16
C LEU A 455 5.95 -8.10 7.94
N ALA A 456 7.18 -7.58 7.83
CA ALA A 456 7.64 -6.83 6.67
C ALA A 456 7.71 -7.73 5.42
N TYR A 457 8.37 -8.89 5.49
CA TYR A 457 8.46 -9.80 4.34
C TYR A 457 7.10 -10.38 3.92
N SER A 458 6.22 -10.67 4.87
CA SER A 458 4.84 -11.05 4.51
C SER A 458 4.08 -9.91 3.84
N THR A 459 4.40 -8.63 4.13
CA THR A 459 3.84 -7.48 3.37
C THR A 459 4.34 -7.49 1.93
N ILE A 460 5.66 -7.64 1.73
CA ILE A 460 6.27 -7.74 0.38
C ILE A 460 5.59 -8.84 -0.43
N SER A 461 5.37 -10.00 0.20
CA SER A 461 4.71 -11.14 -0.45
C SER A 461 3.26 -10.84 -0.85
N GLN A 462 2.47 -10.25 0.05
CA GLN A 462 1.05 -9.92 -0.23
C GLN A 462 0.89 -8.84 -1.30
N LEU A 463 1.76 -7.83 -1.31
CA LEU A 463 1.79 -6.86 -2.40
C LEU A 463 2.19 -7.51 -3.71
N GLY A 464 3.13 -8.46 -3.69
CA GLY A 464 3.46 -9.30 -4.84
C GLY A 464 2.24 -10.03 -5.40
N PHE A 465 1.40 -10.61 -4.54
CA PHE A 465 0.13 -11.22 -4.96
C PHE A 465 -0.83 -10.22 -5.61
N MET A 466 -0.95 -9.00 -5.07
CA MET A 466 -1.79 -7.96 -5.65
C MET A 466 -1.28 -7.50 -7.02
N ILE A 467 0.03 -7.30 -7.16
CA ILE A 467 0.68 -6.93 -8.42
C ILE A 467 0.55 -8.06 -9.45
N ALA A 468 0.67 -9.32 -9.02
CA ALA A 468 0.45 -10.48 -9.89
C ALA A 468 -1.00 -10.52 -10.42
N ALA A 469 -1.98 -10.29 -9.54
CA ALA A 469 -3.39 -10.21 -9.91
C ALA A 469 -3.67 -9.08 -10.92
N LEU A 470 -3.06 -7.90 -10.72
CA LEU A 470 -3.16 -6.79 -11.67
C LEU A 470 -2.54 -7.14 -13.02
N GLY A 471 -1.39 -7.83 -13.04
CA GLY A 471 -0.73 -8.24 -14.27
C GLY A 471 -1.50 -9.29 -15.10
N VAL A 472 -2.38 -10.08 -14.48
CA VAL A 472 -3.29 -10.99 -15.21
C VAL A 472 -4.66 -10.38 -15.50
N GLY A 473 -4.85 -9.09 -15.17
CA GLY A 473 -6.10 -8.36 -15.40
C GLY A 473 -7.15 -8.46 -14.29
N ALA A 474 -6.86 -9.17 -13.19
CA ALA A 474 -7.78 -9.35 -12.06
C ALA A 474 -7.75 -8.16 -11.07
N TYR A 475 -8.04 -6.95 -11.56
CA TYR A 475 -7.93 -5.70 -10.78
C TYR A 475 -8.91 -5.65 -9.59
N VAL A 476 -10.12 -6.21 -9.73
CA VAL A 476 -11.12 -6.26 -8.65
C VAL A 476 -10.60 -7.10 -7.47
N ALA A 477 -9.99 -8.25 -7.76
CA ALA A 477 -9.39 -9.12 -6.74
C ALA A 477 -8.22 -8.42 -6.05
N ALA A 478 -7.38 -7.71 -6.81
CA ALA A 478 -6.27 -6.93 -6.26
C ALA A 478 -6.77 -5.80 -5.34
N LEU A 479 -7.83 -5.08 -5.73
CA LEU A 479 -8.43 -4.01 -4.93
C LEU A 479 -9.04 -4.55 -3.62
N PHE A 480 -9.81 -5.63 -3.70
CA PHE A 480 -10.38 -6.27 -2.51
C PHE A 480 -9.29 -6.76 -1.55
N HIS A 481 -8.23 -7.34 -2.10
CA HIS A 481 -7.07 -7.75 -1.31
C HIS A 481 -6.36 -6.54 -0.69
N LEU A 482 -6.18 -5.43 -1.42
CA LEU A 482 -5.55 -4.22 -0.89
C LEU A 482 -6.28 -3.69 0.36
N ILE A 483 -7.62 -3.67 0.33
CA ILE A 483 -8.45 -3.23 1.46
C ILE A 483 -8.29 -4.17 2.66
N THR A 484 -8.46 -5.47 2.45
CA THR A 484 -8.36 -6.46 3.54
C THR A 484 -6.96 -6.50 4.14
N HIS A 485 -5.92 -6.47 3.31
CA HIS A 485 -4.53 -6.37 3.72
C HIS A 485 -4.28 -5.17 4.63
N ALA A 486 -4.83 -4.01 4.30
CA ALA A 486 -4.65 -2.80 5.10
C ALA A 486 -5.16 -3.02 6.54
N PHE A 487 -6.36 -3.59 6.72
CA PHE A 487 -6.89 -3.88 8.06
C PHE A 487 -6.06 -4.91 8.82
N PHE A 488 -5.77 -6.06 8.20
CA PHE A 488 -5.06 -7.15 8.88
C PHE A 488 -3.60 -6.78 9.17
N LYS A 489 -2.92 -6.04 8.30
CA LYS A 489 -1.56 -5.58 8.57
C LYS A 489 -1.48 -4.53 9.66
N ALA A 490 -2.40 -3.58 9.68
CA ALA A 490 -2.48 -2.64 10.79
C ALA A 490 -2.64 -3.41 12.11
N LEU A 491 -3.57 -4.36 12.17
CA LEU A 491 -3.79 -5.18 13.36
C LEU A 491 -2.53 -5.97 13.77
N LEU A 492 -1.86 -6.64 12.84
CA LEU A 492 -0.66 -7.43 13.13
C LEU A 492 0.51 -6.59 13.64
N PHE A 493 0.75 -5.40 13.06
CA PHE A 493 1.83 -4.52 13.52
C PHE A 493 1.52 -3.85 14.86
N LEU A 494 0.27 -3.43 15.10
CA LEU A 494 -0.12 -2.89 16.41
C LEU A 494 -0.10 -3.99 17.50
N GLY A 495 -0.49 -5.21 17.13
CA GLY A 495 -0.39 -6.39 17.99
C GLY A 495 1.06 -6.74 18.33
N SER A 496 1.96 -6.79 17.35
CA SER A 496 3.38 -7.05 17.59
C SER A 496 4.02 -5.97 18.46
N GLY A 497 3.64 -4.70 18.27
CA GLY A 497 4.09 -3.61 19.14
C GLY A 497 3.68 -3.78 20.60
N SER A 498 2.48 -4.30 20.84
CA SER A 498 1.99 -4.59 22.20
C SER A 498 2.76 -5.73 22.86
N VAL A 499 3.13 -6.76 22.08
CA VAL A 499 4.00 -7.85 22.54
C VAL A 499 5.39 -7.33 22.91
N ILE A 500 6.00 -6.52 22.04
CA ILE A 500 7.33 -5.93 22.27
C ILE A 500 7.35 -5.12 23.58
N HIS A 501 6.36 -4.25 23.78
CA HIS A 501 6.27 -3.42 24.98
C HIS A 501 6.01 -4.25 26.25
N GLY A 502 5.22 -5.32 26.15
CA GLY A 502 4.96 -6.24 27.25
C GLY A 502 6.20 -7.00 27.72
N VAL A 503 7.04 -7.47 26.78
CA VAL A 503 8.30 -8.16 27.09
C VAL A 503 9.30 -7.21 27.75
N GLU A 504 9.38 -5.96 27.28
CA GLU A 504 10.27 -4.94 27.85
C GLU A 504 9.93 -4.63 29.31
N HIS A 505 8.64 -4.42 29.62
CA HIS A 505 8.19 -4.23 31.01
C HIS A 505 8.41 -5.48 31.89
N GLY A 506 8.19 -6.67 31.34
CA GLY A 506 8.46 -7.93 32.04
C GLY A 506 9.92 -8.07 32.45
N LEU A 507 10.84 -7.67 31.58
CA LEU A 507 12.28 -7.73 31.81
C LEU A 507 12.72 -6.82 32.97
N HIS A 508 12.23 -5.57 32.98
CA HIS A 508 12.52 -4.62 34.05
C HIS A 508 12.08 -5.12 35.43
N HIS A 509 10.91 -5.76 35.52
CA HIS A 509 10.43 -6.34 36.77
C HIS A 509 11.30 -7.50 37.27
N VAL A 510 11.82 -8.36 36.39
CA VAL A 510 12.71 -9.46 36.78
C VAL A 510 14.07 -8.93 37.27
N HIS A 511 14.63 -7.93 36.60
CA HIS A 511 15.90 -7.33 37.01
C HIS A 511 15.81 -6.53 38.32
N GLU A 512 14.70 -5.83 38.57
CA GLU A 512 14.48 -5.14 39.85
C GLU A 512 14.36 -6.12 41.03
N HIS A 513 13.71 -7.27 40.86
CA HIS A 513 13.61 -8.29 41.90
C HIS A 513 14.91 -9.10 42.11
N GLY A 514 15.77 -9.22 41.10
CA GLY A 514 17.07 -9.89 41.22
C GLY A 514 18.08 -9.14 42.10
N HIS A 515 18.06 -7.80 42.08
CA HIS A 515 18.96 -6.97 42.89
C HIS A 515 18.44 -6.68 44.31
N GLY A 516 17.18 -6.99 44.61
CA GLY A 516 16.56 -6.79 45.93
C GLY A 516 16.75 -7.94 46.93
N SER A 517 17.36 -9.08 46.54
CA SER A 517 17.42 -10.27 47.41
C SER A 517 18.79 -10.60 48.03
N HIS A 518 19.83 -9.78 47.81
CA HIS A 518 21.16 -9.96 48.40
C HIS A 518 21.52 -8.88 49.42
N GLY A 519 20.57 -8.54 50.30
CA GLY A 519 20.76 -7.49 51.29
C GLY A 519 19.98 -7.73 52.56
N HIS A 520 20.02 -8.92 53.14
CA HIS A 520 19.88 -9.13 54.59
C HIS A 520 20.19 -10.59 54.95
N ASP A 521 20.84 -10.76 56.10
CA ASP A 521 21.04 -12.00 56.87
C ASP A 521 22.33 -12.79 56.61
N SER A 522 23.40 -12.43 57.32
CA SER A 522 24.04 -13.32 58.31
C SER A 522 25.22 -12.65 58.99
N GLU A 523 25.00 -12.16 60.23
CA GLU A 523 26.05 -12.13 61.25
C GLU A 523 26.40 -13.57 61.61
N HIS A 524 27.69 -13.96 61.55
CA HIS A 524 28.40 -14.74 62.57
C HIS A 524 29.87 -15.00 62.16
N GLU A 525 30.76 -14.78 63.12
CA GLU A 525 32.21 -14.93 63.10
C GLU A 525 32.68 -16.40 62.97
N HIS A 526 33.76 -16.67 62.23
CA HIS A 526 35.00 -17.29 62.79
C HIS A 526 36.16 -17.40 61.77
N GLU A 527 37.36 -17.37 62.35
CA GLU A 527 38.74 -17.24 61.86
C GLU A 527 39.34 -18.25 60.84
N SER A 528 40.25 -17.69 60.02
CA SER A 528 41.61 -18.18 59.63
C SER A 528 41.81 -19.37 58.67
N ALA A 529 42.41 -19.11 57.49
CA ALA A 529 43.81 -19.44 57.15
C ALA A 529 44.11 -19.32 55.63
N HIS A 530 45.23 -18.66 55.33
CA HIS A 530 46.00 -18.50 54.08
C HIS A 530 45.75 -19.41 52.85
N GLN A 531 45.73 -18.80 51.64
CA GLN A 531 46.79 -18.97 50.63
C GLN A 531 46.77 -17.86 49.55
N GLU A 532 47.96 -17.43 49.14
CA GLU A 532 48.28 -16.32 48.21
C GLU A 532 47.93 -16.57 46.74
N GLY A 533 47.70 -15.48 45.98
CA GLY A 533 47.78 -15.44 44.52
C GLY A 533 46.94 -14.35 43.84
N ALA A 534 47.50 -13.15 43.66
CA ALA A 534 47.00 -12.14 42.71
C ALA A 534 47.69 -12.32 41.33
N PRO A 535 47.33 -11.63 40.21
CA PRO A 535 46.30 -10.59 40.04
C PRO A 535 45.40 -10.69 38.78
N GLY A 536 44.23 -10.05 38.84
CA GLY A 536 43.61 -9.26 37.76
C GLY A 536 43.28 -9.95 36.44
N GLU A 537 42.05 -10.49 36.32
CA GLU A 537 41.43 -10.66 35.01
C GLU A 537 40.88 -9.32 34.52
N SER A 538 41.40 -8.89 33.38
CA SER A 538 40.97 -7.72 32.65
C SER A 538 39.51 -7.87 32.23
N HIS A 539 38.71 -6.84 32.49
CA HIS A 539 37.50 -6.57 31.73
C HIS A 539 37.88 -6.35 30.26
N THR A 540 37.95 -7.44 29.50
CA THR A 540 38.15 -7.41 28.07
C THR A 540 36.79 -7.18 27.42
N THR A 541 36.60 -5.95 26.97
CA THR A 541 35.64 -5.51 25.96
C THR A 541 35.27 -6.64 25.00
N ARG A 542 34.07 -7.23 25.13
CA ARG A 542 33.50 -8.07 24.06
C ARG A 542 32.95 -7.14 22.98
N LEU A 543 33.81 -6.90 22.00
CA LEU A 543 33.53 -6.25 20.74
C LEU A 543 32.28 -6.90 20.09
N LEU A 544 31.34 -6.07 19.65
CA LEU A 544 30.22 -6.44 18.78
C LEU A 544 30.76 -7.05 17.48
N ILE A 545 30.67 -8.37 17.36
CA ILE A 545 30.77 -9.11 16.10
C ILE A 545 29.50 -9.97 16.04
N PRO A 546 28.71 -9.94 14.95
CA PRO A 546 27.60 -10.87 14.76
C PRO A 546 28.12 -12.30 14.90
N ARG A 547 27.54 -13.12 15.79
CA ARG A 547 27.98 -14.51 15.94
C ARG A 547 27.70 -15.27 14.63
N PRO A 548 28.68 -16.02 14.08
CA PRO A 548 28.59 -16.63 12.74
C PRO A 548 27.60 -17.81 12.64
N ASP A 549 26.96 -18.20 13.74
CA ASP A 549 26.11 -19.38 13.89
C ASP A 549 24.61 -19.06 14.07
N GLY A 550 24.21 -17.78 14.21
CA GLY A 550 22.80 -17.38 14.28
C GLY A 550 22.03 -17.93 15.49
N ALA A 551 22.73 -18.42 16.52
CA ALA A 551 22.13 -18.91 17.74
C ALA A 551 21.80 -17.74 18.68
N LEU A 552 20.50 -17.58 18.99
CA LEU A 552 19.99 -16.56 19.91
C LEU A 552 20.37 -16.94 21.35
N ASP A 553 21.02 -16.01 22.04
CA ASP A 553 21.41 -16.14 23.45
C ASP A 553 20.23 -15.75 24.35
N PRO A 554 19.69 -16.66 25.19
CA PRO A 554 18.56 -16.35 26.06
C PRO A 554 18.89 -15.35 27.18
N GLU A 555 20.16 -14.97 27.34
CA GLU A 555 20.58 -13.92 28.28
C GLU A 555 20.95 -12.59 27.59
N ASP A 556 20.95 -12.52 26.25
CA ASP A 556 21.19 -11.28 25.50
C ASP A 556 19.85 -10.54 25.25
N PRO A 557 19.69 -9.30 25.74
CA PRO A 557 18.47 -8.51 25.53
C PRO A 557 18.11 -8.30 24.06
N GLN A 558 19.09 -8.27 23.16
CA GLN A 558 18.84 -8.11 21.72
C GLN A 558 18.38 -9.42 21.09
N ASP A 559 18.88 -10.56 21.55
CA ASP A 559 18.46 -11.87 21.05
C ASP A 559 17.09 -12.28 21.60
N MET A 560 16.77 -11.94 22.86
CA MET A 560 15.42 -12.12 23.41
C MET A 560 14.38 -11.23 22.74
N ARG A 561 14.74 -10.03 22.27
CA ARG A 561 13.87 -9.18 21.43
C ARG A 561 13.58 -9.80 20.06
N ASN A 562 14.44 -10.72 19.61
CA ASN A 562 14.35 -11.46 18.36
C ASN A 562 13.83 -12.90 18.54
N MET A 563 13.53 -13.35 19.76
CA MET A 563 12.81 -14.61 20.06
C MET A 563 11.30 -14.34 20.10
#